data_AF-A0A078JW63-F1
#
_entry.id   AF-A0A078JW63-F1
#
_cell.length_a   1.000
_cell.length_b   1.000
_cell.length_c   1.000
_cell.angle_alpha   90.00
_cell.angle_beta   90.00
_cell.angle_gamma   90.00
#
_symmetry.space_group_name_H-M   'P 1'
#
loop_
_entity.id
_entity.type
_entity.pdbx_description
1 polymer ?
#
loop_
_entity_poly.entity_id
_entity_poly.type
_entity_poly.pdbx_seq_one_letter_code
_entity_poly.pdbx_strand_id
1 'polypeptide(L)'
;MATNMMNKYVLVLSCLIFFVMIGSLNAKPADIKAICGKAKNASFCTNYMKSNPKTSGADIKTLATITLDSAQTSASGAMNKITPIADEEP
;
A
#
# COMPACT_ATOMS: atom_id res chain seq x y z
N MET A 1 -45.55 5.92 6.08
CA MET A 1 -44.43 6.52 6.83
C MET A 1 -43.15 5.67 6.83
N ALA A 2 -43.12 4.48 6.19
CA ALA A 2 -41.90 3.67 6.06
C ALA A 2 -41.11 3.97 4.76
N THR A 3 -41.81 4.29 3.67
CA THR A 3 -41.22 4.54 2.34
C THR A 3 -40.32 5.78 2.30
N ASN A 4 -40.71 6.84 3.01
CA ASN A 4 -39.92 8.06 3.21
C ASN A 4 -38.65 7.84 4.07
N MET A 5 -38.67 6.87 5.00
CA MET A 5 -37.50 6.51 5.80
C MET A 5 -36.51 5.64 5.02
N MET A 6 -37.00 4.67 4.25
CA MET A 6 -36.18 3.84 3.35
C MET A 6 -35.48 4.70 2.27
N ASN A 7 -36.19 5.67 1.68
CA ASN A 7 -35.60 6.58 0.69
C ASN A 7 -34.50 7.48 1.28
N LYS A 8 -34.66 7.93 2.54
CA LYS A 8 -33.64 8.69 3.26
C LYS A 8 -32.39 7.85 3.54
N TYR A 9 -32.57 6.57 3.89
CA TYR A 9 -31.45 5.66 4.13
C TYR A 9 -30.68 5.32 2.84
N VAL A 10 -31.41 5.07 1.73
CA VAL A 10 -30.82 4.84 0.41
C VAL A 10 -30.06 6.08 -0.09
N LEU A 11 -30.60 7.28 0.11
CA LEU A 11 -29.92 8.53 -0.23
C LEU A 11 -28.62 8.71 0.57
N VAL A 12 -28.67 8.45 1.88
CA VAL A 12 -27.48 8.55 2.75
C VAL A 12 -26.42 7.52 2.34
N LEU A 13 -26.79 6.27 2.07
CA LEU A 13 -25.86 5.25 1.56
C LEU A 13 -25.25 5.65 0.21
N SER A 14 -26.06 6.16 -0.71
CA SER A 14 -25.58 6.64 -2.01
C SER A 14 -24.57 7.78 -1.85
N CYS A 15 -24.87 8.77 -1.01
CA CYS A 15 -23.95 9.86 -0.70
C CYS A 15 -22.63 9.35 -0.09
N LEU A 16 -22.68 8.42 0.86
CA LEU A 16 -21.48 7.85 1.48
C LEU A 16 -20.59 7.15 0.45
N ILE A 17 -21.17 6.38 -0.46
CA ILE A 17 -20.42 5.73 -1.55
C ILE A 17 -19.79 6.80 -2.45
N PHE A 18 -20.54 7.85 -2.82
CA PHE A 18 -20.00 8.97 -3.61
C PHE A 18 -18.84 9.69 -2.91
N PHE A 19 -18.94 9.98 -1.62
CA PHE A 19 -17.87 10.66 -0.86
C PHE A 19 -16.58 9.82 -0.79
N VAL A 20 -16.68 8.49 -0.66
CA VAL A 20 -15.51 7.59 -0.68
C VAL A 20 -14.81 7.61 -2.04
N MET A 21 -15.58 7.72 -3.14
CA MET A 21 -15.01 7.77 -4.50
C MET A 21 -14.31 9.10 -4.80
N ILE A 22 -14.82 10.24 -4.32
CA ILE A 22 -14.22 11.57 -4.56
C ILE A 22 -12.84 11.71 -3.89
N GLY A 23 -12.67 11.12 -2.70
CA GLY A 23 -11.37 11.11 -2.01
C GLY A 23 -10.28 10.37 -2.78
N SER A 24 -10.65 9.34 -3.53
CA SER A 24 -9.73 8.53 -4.35
C SER A 24 -9.31 9.23 -5.65
N LEU A 25 -10.14 10.13 -6.19
CA LEU A 25 -9.90 10.81 -7.47
C LEU A 25 -8.76 11.83 -7.45
N ASN A 26 -8.41 12.37 -6.28
CA ASN A 26 -7.40 13.43 -6.14
C ASN A 26 -6.00 12.89 -5.84
N ALA A 27 -5.84 11.57 -5.70
CA ALA A 27 -4.57 10.94 -5.42
C ALA A 27 -3.69 10.95 -6.68
N LYS A 28 -2.61 11.74 -6.66
CA LYS A 28 -1.61 11.73 -7.74
C LYS A 28 -0.75 10.48 -7.63
N PRO A 29 -0.51 9.76 -8.74
CA PRO A 29 0.46 8.67 -8.76
C PRO A 29 1.81 9.15 -8.25
N ALA A 30 2.48 8.31 -7.47
CA ALA A 30 3.80 8.57 -6.97
C ALA A 30 4.82 8.63 -8.13
N ASP A 31 5.75 9.59 -8.08
CA ASP A 31 6.88 9.63 -9.01
C ASP A 31 7.93 8.60 -8.60
N ILE A 32 7.77 7.37 -9.10
CA ILE A 32 8.68 6.25 -8.84
C ILE A 32 10.11 6.58 -9.24
N LYS A 33 10.33 7.36 -10.31
CA LYS A 33 11.68 7.72 -10.76
C LYS A 33 12.35 8.66 -9.75
N ALA A 34 11.63 9.66 -9.26
CA ALA A 34 12.14 10.55 -8.22
C ALA A 34 12.41 9.80 -6.90
N ILE A 35 11.54 8.86 -6.52
CA ILE A 35 11.69 8.06 -5.30
C ILE A 35 12.91 7.14 -5.41
N CYS A 36 12.99 6.32 -6.46
CA CYS A 36 14.10 5.40 -6.64
C CYS A 36 15.42 6.12 -6.90
N GLY A 37 15.40 7.32 -7.48
CA GLY A 37 16.59 8.17 -7.62
C GLY A 37 17.17 8.66 -6.29
N LYS A 38 16.37 8.67 -5.21
CA LYS A 38 16.82 8.99 -3.85
C LYS A 38 17.13 7.77 -2.99
N ALA A 39 16.80 6.56 -3.45
CA ALA A 39 17.05 5.34 -2.71
C ALA A 39 18.55 5.02 -2.68
N LYS A 40 19.04 4.45 -1.57
CA LYS A 40 20.43 3.99 -1.45
C LYS A 40 20.83 2.99 -2.55
N ASN A 41 19.88 2.19 -3.01
CA ASN A 41 20.05 1.29 -4.15
C ASN A 41 18.93 1.53 -5.17
N ALA A 42 19.21 2.41 -6.14
CA ALA A 42 18.25 2.79 -7.18
C ALA A 42 17.84 1.60 -8.07
N SER A 43 18.76 0.69 -8.37
CA SER A 43 18.48 -0.49 -9.20
C SER A 43 17.53 -1.45 -8.49
N PHE A 44 17.79 -1.74 -7.22
CA PHE A 44 16.89 -2.57 -6.40
C PHE A 44 15.50 -1.95 -6.32
N CYS A 45 15.41 -0.64 -6.00
CA CYS A 45 14.13 0.06 -5.94
C CYS A 45 13.37 -0.04 -7.27
N THR A 46 14.03 0.26 -8.40
CA THR A 46 13.39 0.23 -9.71
C THR A 46 12.89 -1.17 -10.06
N ASN A 47 13.69 -2.20 -9.78
CA ASN A 47 13.32 -3.59 -10.05
C ASN A 47 12.17 -4.05 -9.14
N TYR A 48 12.23 -3.69 -7.85
CA TYR A 48 11.16 -3.97 -6.90
C TYR A 48 9.83 -3.37 -7.37
N MET A 49 9.81 -2.08 -7.70
CA MET A 49 8.59 -1.41 -8.19
C MET A 49 8.04 -2.07 -9.46
N LYS A 50 8.90 -2.34 -10.45
CA LYS A 50 8.48 -3.02 -11.70
C LYS A 50 7.90 -4.41 -11.47
N SER A 51 8.50 -5.17 -10.55
CA SER A 51 8.08 -6.54 -10.24
C SER A 51 6.80 -6.61 -9.40
N ASN A 52 6.45 -5.53 -8.69
CA ASN A 52 5.30 -5.50 -7.80
C ASN A 52 4.13 -4.72 -8.43
N PRO A 53 3.12 -5.42 -8.99
CA PRO A 53 2.02 -4.78 -9.71
C PRO A 53 1.18 -3.84 -8.81
N LYS A 54 1.20 -4.03 -7.49
CA LYS A 54 0.49 -3.16 -6.53
C LYS A 54 1.05 -1.74 -6.47
N THR A 55 2.27 -1.52 -6.97
CA THR A 55 2.91 -0.20 -6.99
C THR A 55 2.46 0.65 -8.18
N SER A 56 1.86 0.04 -9.20
CA SER A 56 1.41 0.74 -10.40
C SER A 56 0.27 1.70 -10.08
N GLY A 57 0.45 2.99 -10.38
CA GLY A 57 -0.56 4.02 -10.14
C GLY A 57 -0.80 4.36 -8.65
N ALA A 58 -0.08 3.71 -7.73
CA ALA A 58 -0.20 3.99 -6.31
C ALA A 58 0.24 5.43 -5.99
N ASP A 59 -0.51 6.11 -5.14
CA ASP A 59 -0.06 7.36 -4.54
C ASP A 59 1.11 7.12 -3.57
N ILE A 60 1.76 8.20 -3.13
CA ILE A 60 2.96 8.11 -2.29
C ILE A 60 2.71 7.40 -0.95
N LYS A 61 1.52 7.55 -0.36
CA LYS A 61 1.18 6.94 0.91
C LYS A 61 1.00 5.44 0.73
N THR A 62 0.23 5.04 -0.28
CA THR A 62 0.01 3.64 -0.64
C THR A 62 1.34 2.97 -0.99
N LEU A 63 2.21 3.64 -1.75
CA LEU A 63 3.52 3.13 -2.12
C LEU A 63 4.44 2.94 -0.90
N ALA A 64 4.40 3.87 0.06
CA ALA A 64 5.14 3.74 1.32
C ALA A 64 4.69 2.52 2.12
N THR A 65 3.37 2.32 2.26
CA THR A 65 2.81 1.14 2.94
C THR A 65 3.27 -0.16 2.27
N ILE A 66 3.12 -0.27 0.94
CA ILE A 66 3.55 -1.46 0.18
C ILE A 66 5.04 -1.76 0.41
N THR A 67 5.87 -0.72 0.39
CA THR A 67 7.32 -0.85 0.58
C THR A 67 7.66 -1.32 2.00
N LEU A 68 6.99 -0.76 3.02
CA LEU A 68 7.18 -1.15 4.42
C LEU A 68 6.73 -2.59 4.67
N ASP A 69 5.57 -3.00 4.16
CA ASP A 69 5.06 -4.37 4.30
C ASP A 69 6.03 -5.40 3.68
N SER A 70 6.60 -5.07 2.53
CA SER A 70 7.60 -5.92 1.86
C SER A 70 8.91 -6.00 2.64
N ALA A 71 9.36 -4.88 3.22
CA ALA A 71 10.55 -4.85 4.07
C ALA A 71 10.33 -5.67 5.33
N GLN A 72 9.15 -5.54 5.97
CA GLN A 72 8.78 -6.34 7.13
C GLN A 72 8.74 -7.83 6.80
N THR A 73 8.09 -8.22 5.68
CA THR A 73 8.05 -9.62 5.24
C THR A 73 9.44 -10.20 5.04
N SER A 74 10.34 -9.43 4.41
CA SER A 74 11.73 -9.83 4.17
C SER A 74 12.49 -9.99 5.49
N ALA A 75 12.33 -9.03 6.41
CA ALA A 75 12.97 -9.06 7.72
C ALA A 75 12.47 -10.23 8.59
N SER A 76 11.16 -10.48 8.63
CA SER A 76 10.59 -11.64 9.32
C SER A 76 11.07 -12.96 8.72
N GLY A 77 11.13 -13.05 7.38
CA GLY A 77 11.68 -14.22 6.70
C GLY A 77 13.16 -14.46 7.01
N ALA A 78 13.95 -13.40 7.15
CA ALA A 78 15.34 -13.51 7.58
C ALA A 78 15.45 -13.94 9.06
N MET A 79 14.67 -13.34 9.95
CA MET A 79 14.65 -13.70 11.37
C MET A 79 14.34 -15.18 11.59
N ASN A 80 13.31 -15.70 10.92
CA ASN A 80 12.94 -17.12 11.00
C ASN A 80 14.04 -18.08 10.54
N LYS A 81 14.99 -17.61 9.73
CA LYS A 81 16.15 -18.40 9.29
C LYS A 81 17.36 -18.22 10.21
N ILE A 82 17.52 -17.04 10.80
CA ILE A 82 18.67 -16.71 11.66
C ILE A 82 18.47 -17.27 13.07
N THR A 83 17.25 -17.20 13.62
CA THR A 83 16.97 -17.68 14.99
C THR A 83 17.44 -19.12 15.23
N PRO A 84 17.08 -20.11 14.38
CA PRO A 84 17.57 -21.47 14.58
C PRO A 84 19.09 -21.60 14.52
N ILE A 85 19.77 -20.79 13.69
CA ILE A 85 21.24 -20.80 13.56
C ILE A 85 21.89 -20.23 14.82
N ALA A 86 21.34 -19.14 15.36
CA ALA A 86 21.82 -18.52 16.59
C ALA A 86 21.57 -19.42 17.81
N ASP A 87 20.49 -20.18 17.80
CA ASP A 87 20.17 -21.15 18.87
C ASP A 87 21.03 -22.44 18.78
N GLU A 88 21.67 -22.69 17.64
CA GLU A 88 22.61 -23.80 17.40
C GLU A 88 24.09 -23.41 17.62
N GLU A 89 24.41 -22.14 17.92
CA GLU A 89 25.77 -21.75 18.33
C GLU A 89 26.10 -22.33 19.74
N PRO A 90 27.12 -23.19 19.90
CA PRO A 90 27.51 -23.79 21.18
C PRO A 90 28.16 -22.80 22.17
#